data_AF-A0A951JZF9-F1
#
_entry.id   AF-A0A951JZF9-F1
#
_cell.length_a   1.000
_cell.length_b   1.000
_cell.length_c   1.000
_cell.angle_alpha   90.00
_cell.angle_beta   90.00
_cell.angle_gamma   90.00
#
_symmetry.space_group_name_H-M   'P 1'
#
loop_
_entity.id
_entity.type
_entity.pdbx_description
1 polymer ?
#
loop_
_entity_poly.entity_id
_entity_poly.type
_entity_poly.pdbx_seq_one_letter_code
_entity_poly.pdbx_strand_id
1 'polypeptide(L)'
;MIGPDWQQVAEQQLPGSAAQMRQDTRTFFDTDLAALLAWRFGPGDASRIRCPVLYVGGTASGTWFAEIREVMLAWLADIEDVAMDGADHSLALTHAPQIAEVLATFLKRHPM
;
A
#
# COMPACT_ATOMS: atom_id res chain seq x y z
N MET A 1 10.18 -2.39 -0.90
CA MET A 1 10.30 -2.15 -2.34
C MET A 1 9.77 -3.39 -3.02
N ILE A 2 9.43 -3.30 -4.30
CA ILE A 2 9.06 -4.49 -5.06
C ILE A 2 10.34 -5.21 -5.49
N GLY A 3 10.38 -6.53 -5.40
CA GLY A 3 11.53 -7.34 -5.81
C GLY A 3 11.92 -7.21 -7.29
N PRO A 4 13.12 -7.66 -7.68
CA PRO A 4 13.64 -7.54 -9.05
C PRO A 4 12.81 -8.30 -10.10
N ASP A 5 12.14 -9.37 -9.68
CA ASP A 5 11.31 -10.23 -10.55
C ASP A 5 9.88 -9.70 -10.72
N TRP A 6 9.63 -8.43 -10.35
CA TRP A 6 8.29 -7.82 -10.33
C TRP A 6 7.51 -8.00 -11.62
N GLN A 7 8.19 -7.92 -12.78
CA GLN A 7 7.52 -7.97 -14.08
C GLN A 7 6.94 -9.36 -14.33
N GLN A 8 7.68 -10.41 -13.99
CA GLN A 8 7.22 -11.78 -14.11
C GLN A 8 6.07 -12.05 -13.13
N VAL A 9 6.22 -11.61 -11.88
CA VAL A 9 5.19 -11.78 -10.85
C VAL A 9 3.90 -11.07 -11.23
N ALA A 10 3.98 -9.81 -11.69
CA ALA A 10 2.82 -9.04 -12.12
C ALA A 10 2.10 -9.70 -13.30
N GLU A 11 2.84 -10.18 -14.30
CA GLU A 11 2.27 -10.85 -15.47
C GLU A 11 1.59 -12.18 -15.11
N GLN A 12 2.14 -12.92 -14.14
CA GLN A 12 1.54 -14.16 -13.64
C GLN A 12 0.22 -13.91 -12.89
N GLN A 13 0.16 -12.85 -12.09
CA GLN A 13 -1.04 -12.48 -11.32
C GLN A 13 -2.10 -11.79 -12.19
N LEU A 14 -1.66 -10.96 -13.14
CA LEU A 14 -2.51 -10.19 -14.04
C LEU A 14 -1.87 -10.14 -15.45
N PRO A 15 -2.25 -11.06 -16.35
CA PRO A 15 -1.76 -11.07 -17.72
C PRO A 15 -2.03 -9.74 -18.44
N GLY A 16 -1.00 -9.22 -19.14
CA GLY A 16 -1.01 -7.94 -19.82
C GLY A 16 -0.58 -6.75 -18.95
N SER A 17 -0.41 -6.93 -17.64
CA SER A 17 -0.07 -5.83 -16.71
C SER A 17 1.25 -5.15 -17.06
N ALA A 18 2.28 -5.91 -17.45
CA ALA A 18 3.57 -5.31 -17.80
C ALA A 18 3.50 -4.45 -19.07
N ALA A 19 2.67 -4.85 -20.04
CA ALA A 19 2.43 -4.05 -21.24
C ALA A 19 1.62 -2.79 -20.93
N GLN A 20 0.58 -2.92 -20.10
CA GLN A 20 -0.24 -1.79 -19.65
C GLN A 20 0.60 -0.76 -18.89
N MET A 21 1.43 -1.19 -17.92
CA MET A 21 2.33 -0.28 -17.18
C MET A 21 3.26 0.52 -18.10
N ARG A 22 3.77 -0.10 -19.19
CA ARG A 22 4.57 0.61 -20.19
C ARG A 22 3.76 1.64 -20.97
N GLN A 23 2.51 1.34 -21.30
CA GLN A 23 1.62 2.30 -21.97
C GLN A 23 1.30 3.49 -21.06
N ASP A 24 1.11 3.23 -19.76
CA ASP A 24 0.76 4.25 -18.76
C ASP A 24 1.97 5.08 -18.29
N THR A 25 3.18 4.71 -18.70
CA THR A 25 4.42 5.41 -18.33
C THR A 25 4.37 6.89 -18.70
N ARG A 26 3.76 7.23 -19.84
CA ARG A 26 3.61 8.63 -20.25
C ARG A 26 2.72 9.42 -19.29
N THR A 27 1.59 8.86 -18.87
CA THR A 27 0.70 9.49 -17.89
C THR A 27 1.44 9.72 -16.57
N PHE A 28 2.21 8.73 -16.13
CA PHE A 28 2.99 8.86 -14.89
C PHE A 28 3.99 10.02 -14.95
N PHE A 29 4.79 10.12 -16.00
CA PHE A 29 5.82 11.16 -16.09
C PHE A 29 5.26 12.55 -16.46
N ASP A 30 4.26 12.61 -17.34
CA ASP A 30 3.71 13.87 -17.81
C ASP A 30 2.75 14.50 -16.77
N THR A 31 2.12 13.68 -15.91
CA THR A 31 1.07 14.13 -14.99
C THR A 31 1.33 13.71 -13.54
N ASP A 32 1.40 12.41 -13.27
CA ASP A 32 1.30 11.91 -11.88
C ASP A 32 2.53 12.25 -11.03
N LEU A 33 3.73 12.22 -11.61
CA LEU A 33 4.97 12.48 -10.89
C LEU A 33 5.02 13.91 -10.33
N ALA A 34 4.58 14.90 -11.11
CA ALA A 34 4.53 16.28 -10.64
C ALA A 34 3.54 16.44 -9.47
N ALA A 35 2.37 15.80 -9.58
CA ALA A 35 1.39 15.78 -8.49
C ALA A 35 1.93 15.07 -7.24
N LEU A 36 2.59 13.92 -7.41
CA LEU A 36 3.22 13.17 -6.32
C LEU A 36 4.27 14.00 -5.58
N LEU A 37 5.14 14.71 -6.31
CA LEU A 37 6.18 15.56 -5.72
C LEU A 37 5.62 16.81 -5.02
N ALA A 38 4.49 17.34 -5.50
CA ALA A 38 3.81 18.49 -4.90
C ALA A 38 2.93 18.10 -3.70
N TRP A 39 2.48 16.85 -3.62
CA TRP A 39 1.56 16.39 -2.59
C TRP A 39 2.16 16.48 -1.19
N ARG A 40 1.32 16.86 -0.22
CA ARG A 40 1.68 16.95 1.19
C ARG A 40 0.59 16.29 2.01
N PHE A 41 1.02 15.54 3.01
CA PHE A 41 0.17 14.96 4.03
C PHE A 41 0.93 15.00 5.34
N GLY A 42 0.34 15.62 6.36
CA GLY A 42 0.97 15.79 7.66
C GLY A 42 0.08 15.37 8.83
N PRO A 43 0.56 15.54 10.07
CA PRO A 43 -0.20 15.21 11.28
C PRO A 43 -1.55 15.92 11.34
N GLY A 44 -1.63 17.18 10.88
CA GLY A 44 -2.88 17.93 10.82
C GLY A 44 -3.90 17.33 9.86
N ASP A 45 -3.47 16.78 8.72
CA ASP A 45 -4.36 16.06 7.80
C ASP A 45 -4.78 14.72 8.39
N ALA A 46 -3.84 13.97 8.97
CA ALA A 46 -4.10 12.71 9.63
C ALA A 46 -5.13 12.85 10.77
N SER A 47 -5.05 13.92 11.57
CA SER A 47 -6.00 14.19 12.66
C SER A 47 -7.45 14.39 12.20
N ARG A 48 -7.67 14.68 10.90
CA ARG A 48 -9.02 14.81 10.33
C ARG A 48 -9.66 13.46 10.03
N ILE A 49 -8.86 12.39 9.96
CA ILE A 49 -9.33 11.02 9.78
C ILE A 49 -9.79 10.52 11.15
N ARG A 50 -11.12 10.36 11.28
CA ARG A 50 -11.78 10.00 12.54
C ARG A 50 -12.44 8.63 12.53
N CYS A 51 -12.39 7.94 11.39
CA CYS A 51 -12.84 6.57 11.28
C CYS A 51 -11.69 5.61 11.66
N PRO A 52 -12.01 4.36 12.06
CA PRO A 52 -11.03 3.31 12.18
C PRO A 52 -10.23 3.15 10.87
N VAL A 53 -8.90 3.01 10.99
CA VAL A 53 -7.99 2.79 9.87
C VAL A 53 -7.30 1.45 10.03
N LEU A 54 -7.21 0.69 8.94
CA LEU A 54 -6.39 -0.51 8.86
C LEU A 54 -5.14 -0.20 8.02
N TYR A 55 -3.97 -0.33 8.64
CA TYR A 55 -2.69 -0.32 7.95
C TYR A 55 -2.23 -1.75 7.68
N VAL A 56 -2.04 -2.10 6.40
CA VAL A 56 -1.47 -3.40 6.01
C VAL A 56 -0.15 -3.17 5.30
N GLY A 57 0.93 -3.76 5.83
CA GLY A 57 2.27 -3.66 5.25
C GLY A 57 2.99 -4.99 5.24
N GLY A 58 3.98 -5.16 4.36
CA GLY A 58 4.80 -6.36 4.30
C GLY A 58 6.14 -6.19 5.02
N THR A 59 6.59 -7.19 5.78
CA THR A 59 7.83 -7.11 6.59
C THR A 59 9.10 -7.06 5.72
N ALA A 60 9.03 -7.53 4.47
CA ALA A 60 10.14 -7.46 3.49
C ALA A 60 10.09 -6.20 2.60
N SER A 61 9.24 -5.21 2.92
CA SER A 61 9.15 -3.97 2.16
C SER A 61 10.36 -3.03 2.37
N GLY A 62 11.28 -3.32 3.28
CA GLY A 62 12.49 -2.52 3.51
C GLY A 62 12.25 -1.24 4.32
N THR A 63 13.35 -0.56 4.69
CA THR A 63 13.39 0.45 5.76
C THR A 63 12.45 1.63 5.54
N TRP A 64 12.37 2.17 4.32
CA TRP A 64 11.48 3.28 4.01
C TRP A 64 10.02 2.99 4.42
N PHE A 65 9.52 1.79 4.12
CA PHE A 65 8.13 1.43 4.44
C PHE A 65 7.93 1.14 5.93
N ALA A 66 8.97 0.68 6.62
CA ALA A 66 8.95 0.53 8.07
C ALA A 66 8.85 1.91 8.76
N GLU A 67 9.64 2.89 8.31
CA GLU A 67 9.59 4.26 8.82
C GLU A 67 8.21 4.91 8.55
N ILE A 68 7.65 4.72 7.35
CA ILE A 68 6.30 5.21 7.04
C ILE A 68 5.24 4.55 7.93
N ARG A 69 5.34 3.25 8.23
CA ARG A 69 4.45 2.58 9.18
C ARG A 69 4.49 3.27 10.54
N GLU A 70 5.67 3.53 11.08
CA GLU A 70 5.82 4.21 12.38
C GLU A 70 5.18 5.61 12.37
N VAL A 71 5.39 6.38 11.29
CA VAL A 71 4.78 7.70 11.13
C VAL A 71 3.24 7.61 11.09
N MET A 72 2.67 6.66 10.35
CA MET A 72 1.21 6.49 10.28
C MET A 72 0.62 6.08 11.62
N LEU A 73 1.27 5.15 12.34
CA LEU A 73 0.84 4.72 13.67
C LEU A 73 0.91 5.84 14.71
N ALA A 74 1.87 6.76 14.56
CA ALA A 74 1.98 7.92 15.44
C ALA A 74 0.95 9.02 15.14
N TRP A 75 0.51 9.16 13.88
CA TRP A 75 -0.36 10.25 13.46
C TRP A 75 -1.86 9.92 13.51
N LEU A 76 -2.24 8.66 13.29
CA LEU A 76 -3.64 8.24 13.23
C LEU A 76 -4.14 7.81 14.61
N ALA A 77 -5.31 8.32 15.00
CA ALA A 77 -5.84 8.13 16.36
C ALA A 77 -6.46 6.75 16.59
N ASP A 78 -7.08 6.17 15.56
CA ASP A 78 -7.75 4.87 15.61
C ASP A 78 -7.23 4.01 14.45
N ILE A 79 -6.07 3.40 14.68
CA ILE A 79 -5.35 2.61 13.69
C ILE A 79 -5.08 1.20 14.22
N GLU A 80 -5.47 0.22 13.43
CA GLU A 80 -5.06 -1.17 13.56
C GLU A 80 -4.00 -1.46 12.49
N ASP A 81 -3.02 -2.30 12.84
CA ASP A 81 -1.93 -2.60 11.93
C ASP A 81 -1.69 -4.10 11.78
N VAL A 82 -1.36 -4.51 10.56
CA VAL A 82 -1.00 -5.88 10.22
C VAL A 82 0.27 -5.87 9.38
N ALA A 83 1.30 -6.52 9.90
CA ALA A 83 2.55 -6.77 9.20
C ALA A 83 2.54 -8.20 8.64
N MET A 84 2.54 -8.34 7.32
CA MET A 84 2.52 -9.61 6.63
C MET A 84 3.95 -10.14 6.47
N ASP A 85 4.23 -11.28 7.08
CA ASP A 85 5.57 -11.84 7.10
C ASP A 85 6.05 -12.25 5.70
N GLY A 86 7.29 -11.89 5.37
CA GLY A 86 7.92 -12.16 4.07
C GLY A 86 7.37 -11.36 2.89
N ALA A 87 6.27 -10.63 3.05
CA ALA A 87 5.67 -9.87 1.97
C ALA A 87 6.46 -8.58 1.68
N ASP A 88 6.66 -8.28 0.41
CA ASP A 88 7.27 -7.04 -0.05
C ASP A 88 6.19 -6.00 -0.43
N HIS A 89 6.56 -4.94 -1.15
CA HIS A 89 5.58 -3.89 -1.51
C HIS A 89 4.53 -4.34 -2.54
N SER A 90 4.68 -5.53 -3.14
CA SER A 90 3.70 -6.14 -4.03
C SER A 90 2.63 -6.95 -3.29
N LEU A 91 2.55 -6.88 -1.94
CA LEU A 91 1.63 -7.68 -1.12
C LEU A 91 0.18 -7.71 -1.63
N ALA A 92 -0.31 -6.59 -2.18
CA ALA A 92 -1.66 -6.49 -2.76
C ALA A 92 -1.90 -7.45 -3.93
N LEU A 93 -0.85 -7.79 -4.69
CA LEU A 93 -0.88 -8.73 -5.80
C LEU A 93 -0.50 -10.15 -5.34
N THR A 94 0.53 -10.27 -4.50
CA THR A 94 1.13 -11.58 -4.14
C THR A 94 0.45 -12.28 -2.98
N HIS A 95 -0.26 -11.54 -2.11
CA HIS A 95 -0.89 -12.06 -0.89
C HIS A 95 -2.38 -11.66 -0.81
N ALA A 96 -3.05 -11.58 -1.96
CA ALA A 96 -4.44 -11.15 -2.05
C ALA A 96 -5.41 -11.95 -1.14
N PRO A 97 -5.31 -13.29 -1.01
CA PRO A 97 -6.18 -14.03 -0.08
C PRO A 97 -6.01 -13.61 1.38
N GLN A 98 -4.76 -13.45 1.84
CA GLN A 98 -4.46 -13.05 3.21
C GLN A 98 -4.91 -11.61 3.47
N ILE A 99 -4.76 -10.71 2.49
CA ILE A 99 -5.30 -9.34 2.58
C ILE A 99 -6.82 -9.37 2.70
N ALA A 100 -7.51 -10.21 1.93
CA ALA A 100 -8.96 -10.35 2.00
C ALA A 100 -9.41 -10.82 3.40
N GLU A 101 -8.70 -11.74 4.04
CA GLU A 101 -8.99 -12.19 5.41
C GLU A 101 -8.81 -11.07 6.45
N VAL A 102 -7.73 -10.30 6.31
CA VAL A 102 -7.45 -9.15 7.18
C VAL A 102 -8.55 -8.09 7.03
N LEU A 103 -8.91 -7.76 5.79
CA LEU A 103 -10.00 -6.82 5.49
C LEU A 103 -11.34 -7.32 6.05
N ALA A 104 -11.70 -8.58 5.82
CA ALA A 104 -12.94 -9.15 6.31
C ALA A 104 -13.01 -9.14 7.84
N THR A 105 -11.88 -9.36 8.51
CA THR A 105 -11.79 -9.30 9.98
C THR A 105 -11.97 -7.88 10.49
N PHE A 106 -11.29 -6.91 9.86
CA PHE A 106 -11.41 -5.49 10.21
C PHE A 106 -12.85 -4.98 10.03
N LEU A 107 -13.48 -5.26 8.88
CA LEU A 107 -14.86 -4.85 8.59
C LEU A 107 -15.89 -5.49 9.53
N LYS A 108 -15.63 -6.69 10.07
CA LYS A 108 -16.48 -7.31 11.09
C LYS A 108 -16.40 -6.59 12.44
N ARG A 109 -15.24 -6.02 12.79
CA ARG A 109 -15.05 -5.24 14.04
C ARG A 109 -15.61 -3.82 13.90
N HIS A 110 -15.53 -3.26 12.70
CA HIS A 110 -15.97 -1.90 12.37
C HIS A 110 -17.06 -1.91 11.28
N PRO A 111 -18.29 -2.37 11.61
CA PRO A 111 -19.39 -2.33 10.66
C PRO A 111 -19.74 -0.88 10.27
N MET A 112 -20.12 -0.69 9.00
CA MET A 112 -20.52 0.61 8.45
C MET A 112 -21.93 1.04 8.89
#